data_AF-A0A1H6IKC0-F1
#
_entry.id   AF-A0A1H6IKC0-F1
#
_cell.length_a   1.000
_cell.length_b   1.000
_cell.length_c   1.000
_cell.angle_alpha   90.00
_cell.angle_beta   90.00
_cell.angle_gamma   90.00
#
_symmetry.space_group_name_H-M   'P 1'
#
loop_
_entity.id
_entity.type
_entity.pdbx_description
1 polymer ?
#
loop_
_entity_poly.entity_id
_entity_poly.type
_entity_poly.pdbx_seq_one_letter_code
_entity_poly.pdbx_strand_id
1 'polypeptide(L)'
;MDEGIERALRRGLRRAGREFESAKRAYRSGLEDGDGAESDRSGTDRTGADRFDLPTDADGNARIVCRRHAETRAVPVAEDGTPACFDADHPDCAGCLEDVREDRIETW
;
A
#
# COMPACT_ATOMS: atom_id res chain seq x y z
N MET A 1 12.55 -17.13 -32.02
CA MET A 1 12.41 -18.31 -31.16
C MET A 1 13.58 -18.28 -30.20
N ASP A 2 13.21 -17.98 -28.98
CA ASP A 2 13.94 -17.83 -27.73
C ASP A 2 14.82 -19.04 -27.39
N GLU A 3 15.90 -18.82 -26.63
CA GLU A 3 16.50 -19.83 -25.71
C GLU A 3 17.72 -19.32 -24.88
N GLY A 4 18.02 -18.01 -24.86
CA GLY A 4 19.27 -17.50 -24.24
C GLY A 4 19.14 -16.53 -23.06
N ILE A 5 17.94 -16.09 -22.71
CA ILE A 5 17.74 -14.98 -21.74
C ILE A 5 17.53 -15.49 -20.30
N GLU A 6 17.37 -16.80 -20.11
CA GLU A 6 16.92 -17.38 -18.84
C GLU A 6 18.03 -17.60 -17.79
N ARG A 7 19.30 -17.25 -18.08
CA ARG A 7 20.43 -17.59 -17.19
C ARG A 7 21.28 -16.43 -16.68
N ALA A 8 20.98 -15.19 -17.05
CA ALA A 8 21.73 -14.01 -16.59
C ALA A 8 21.09 -13.29 -15.38
N LEU A 9 19.83 -13.58 -15.04
CA LEU A 9 19.08 -12.89 -13.97
C LEU A 9 19.45 -13.35 -12.55
N ARG A 10 20.42 -14.27 -12.37
CA ARG A 10 20.69 -14.91 -11.06
C ARG A 10 21.94 -14.44 -10.31
N ARG A 11 22.60 -13.34 -10.68
CA ARG A 11 23.74 -12.82 -9.90
C ARG A 11 23.78 -11.29 -9.88
N GLY A 12 22.85 -10.70 -9.12
CA GLY A 12 22.69 -9.24 -9.01
C GLY A 12 22.56 -8.73 -7.58
N LEU A 13 23.43 -9.19 -6.69
CA LEU A 13 23.95 -8.39 -5.56
C LEU A 13 22.98 -7.99 -4.44
N ARG A 14 23.09 -8.72 -3.32
CA ARG A 14 22.86 -8.18 -1.97
C ARG A 14 23.52 -6.80 -1.85
N ARG A 15 22.74 -5.74 -1.70
CA ARG A 15 23.24 -4.48 -1.12
C ARG A 15 22.09 -3.69 -0.49
N ALA A 16 22.20 -3.52 0.82
CA ALA A 16 21.55 -2.48 1.62
C ALA A 16 20.02 -2.56 1.81
N GLY A 17 19.52 -3.64 2.42
CA GLY A 17 18.22 -3.66 3.11
C GLY A 17 18.35 -3.22 4.57
N ARG A 18 18.95 -2.06 4.83
CA ARG A 18 18.95 -1.42 6.15
C ARG A 18 18.45 0.00 5.93
N GLU A 19 17.46 0.38 6.73
CA GLU A 19 16.52 1.50 6.53
C GLU A 19 15.46 1.13 5.48
N PHE A 20 14.19 0.88 5.81
CA PHE A 20 13.31 1.72 6.61
C PHE A 20 12.37 0.84 7.46
N GLU A 21 12.74 0.64 8.73
CA GLU A 21 11.89 0.00 9.74
C GLU A 21 10.97 1.03 10.45
N SER A 22 10.89 2.27 9.94
CA SER A 22 10.10 3.34 10.55
C SER A 22 8.64 3.41 10.07
N ALA A 23 8.26 2.74 8.98
CA ALA A 23 6.88 2.77 8.47
C ALA A 23 5.97 1.66 9.06
N LYS A 24 6.52 0.63 9.71
CA LYS A 24 5.74 -0.54 10.19
C LYS A 24 5.25 -0.45 11.64
N ARG A 25 5.70 0.55 12.42
CA ARG A 25 5.41 0.60 13.87
C ARG A 25 4.02 1.15 14.22
N ALA A 26 3.32 1.78 13.27
CA ALA A 26 2.02 2.40 13.57
C ALA A 26 0.82 1.43 13.52
N TYR A 27 0.93 0.26 12.85
CA TYR A 27 -0.27 -0.51 12.47
C TYR A 27 -0.49 -1.85 13.20
N ARG A 28 0.20 -2.12 14.31
CA ARG A 28 -0.11 -3.30 15.16
C ARG A 28 -0.62 -2.96 16.57
N SER A 29 -0.66 -1.69 16.97
CA SER A 29 -1.05 -1.29 18.33
C SER A 29 -2.40 -0.58 18.40
N GLY A 30 -3.32 -0.84 17.46
CA GLY A 30 -4.64 -0.20 17.41
C GLY A 30 -5.80 -1.09 17.88
N LEU A 31 -5.53 -2.30 18.40
CA LEU A 31 -6.57 -3.30 18.69
C LEU A 31 -6.74 -3.63 20.17
N GLU A 32 -6.14 -2.88 21.09
CA GLU A 32 -6.29 -3.14 22.53
C GLU A 32 -6.65 -1.84 23.26
N ASP A 33 -7.88 -1.82 23.78
CA ASP A 33 -8.50 -0.76 24.59
C ASP A 33 -7.60 -0.27 25.73
N GLY A 34 -7.58 1.06 25.98
CA GLY A 34 -6.88 1.64 27.13
C GLY A 34 -6.97 3.17 27.19
N ASP A 35 -7.98 3.64 27.91
CA ASP A 35 -8.11 4.91 28.61
C ASP A 35 -6.83 5.77 28.81
N GLY A 36 -6.86 6.98 28.24
CA GLY A 36 -6.17 8.16 28.77
C GLY A 36 -4.71 8.40 28.33
N ALA A 37 -4.54 9.17 27.25
CA ALA A 37 -3.60 10.30 27.17
C ALA A 37 -3.66 10.95 25.78
N GLU A 38 -3.77 12.26 25.78
CA GLU A 38 -3.58 13.18 24.66
C GLU A 38 -2.49 12.79 23.64
N SER A 39 -2.91 12.49 22.41
CA SER A 39 -2.22 12.95 21.19
C SER A 39 -3.18 12.89 20.00
N ASP A 40 -3.60 14.07 19.55
CA ASP A 40 -4.29 14.38 18.30
C ASP A 40 -3.45 14.00 17.07
N ARG A 41 -3.06 12.73 16.89
CA ARG A 41 -2.43 12.28 15.64
C ARG A 41 -2.84 10.87 15.26
N SER A 42 -3.29 10.78 14.01
CA SER A 42 -3.63 9.58 13.25
C SER A 42 -5.09 9.13 13.36
N GLY A 43 -6.01 10.09 13.24
CA GLY A 43 -7.24 9.79 12.49
C GLY A 43 -6.83 9.37 11.10
N THR A 44 -7.22 8.16 10.69
CA THR A 44 -7.07 7.60 9.34
C THR A 44 -7.32 8.68 8.31
N ASP A 45 -6.23 9.18 7.74
CA ASP A 45 -6.25 10.32 6.85
C ASP A 45 -6.94 9.92 5.55
N ARG A 46 -8.23 10.23 5.45
CA ARG A 46 -9.03 10.21 4.21
C ARG A 46 -8.36 10.98 3.06
N THR A 47 -7.32 11.76 3.36
CA THR A 47 -6.57 12.62 2.44
C THR A 47 -6.10 11.91 1.19
N GLY A 48 -5.60 10.67 1.28
CA GLY A 48 -5.17 9.92 0.10
C GLY A 48 -6.34 9.53 -0.77
N ALA A 49 -7.35 8.87 -0.20
CA ALA A 49 -8.52 8.44 -0.95
C ALA A 49 -9.26 9.63 -1.59
N ASP A 50 -9.47 10.73 -0.85
CA ASP A 50 -10.10 11.95 -1.37
C ASP A 50 -9.24 12.62 -2.45
N ARG A 51 -7.91 12.63 -2.32
CA ARG A 51 -6.98 13.25 -3.29
C ARG A 51 -6.97 12.53 -4.64
N PHE A 52 -7.11 11.21 -4.61
CA PHE A 52 -7.12 10.36 -5.81
C PHE A 52 -8.54 9.93 -6.19
N ASP A 53 -9.57 10.66 -5.71
CA ASP A 53 -10.98 10.45 -6.03
C ASP A 53 -11.46 8.99 -5.87
N LEU A 54 -10.87 8.25 -4.92
CA LEU A 54 -11.16 6.84 -4.69
C LEU A 54 -12.48 6.68 -3.90
N PRO A 55 -13.36 5.74 -4.28
CA PRO A 55 -14.52 5.41 -3.47
C PRO A 55 -14.10 4.86 -2.11
N THR A 56 -14.79 5.27 -1.05
CA THR A 56 -14.46 4.89 0.32
C THR A 56 -15.58 4.10 1.01
N ASP A 57 -15.23 3.36 2.06
CA ASP A 57 -16.19 2.76 2.99
C ASP A 57 -16.58 3.72 4.13
N ALA A 58 -17.37 3.21 5.08
CA ALA A 58 -17.83 4.01 6.23
C ALA A 58 -16.67 4.46 7.15
N ASP A 59 -15.55 3.73 7.11
CA ASP A 59 -14.35 4.00 7.90
C ASP A 59 -13.33 4.89 7.13
N GLY A 60 -13.66 5.26 5.89
CA GLY A 60 -12.81 6.09 5.03
C GLY A 60 -11.72 5.31 4.29
N ASN A 61 -11.79 3.98 4.26
CA ASN A 61 -10.84 3.15 3.52
C ASN A 61 -11.20 3.13 2.03
N ALA A 62 -10.20 3.24 1.16
CA ALA A 62 -10.39 3.14 -0.28
C ALA A 62 -10.79 1.72 -0.70
N ARG A 63 -11.84 1.62 -1.52
CA ARG A 63 -12.37 0.38 -2.11
C ARG A 63 -11.65 0.10 -3.42
N ILE A 64 -10.62 -0.74 -3.39
CA ILE A 64 -9.78 -1.06 -4.55
C ILE A 64 -9.75 -2.56 -4.83
N VAL A 65 -9.47 -2.93 -6.08
CA VAL A 65 -9.24 -4.33 -6.48
C VAL A 65 -7.74 -4.63 -6.46
N CYS A 66 -7.34 -5.58 -5.62
CA CYS A 66 -5.94 -5.98 -5.51
C CYS A 66 -5.55 -6.96 -6.62
N ARG A 67 -4.75 -6.50 -7.59
CA ARG A 67 -4.23 -7.35 -8.68
C ARG A 67 -3.34 -8.51 -8.23
N ARG A 68 -2.61 -8.37 -7.12
CA ARG A 68 -1.74 -9.44 -6.58
C ARG A 68 -2.55 -10.67 -6.13
N HIS A 69 -3.67 -10.43 -5.47
CA HIS A 69 -4.47 -11.47 -4.83
C HIS A 69 -5.79 -11.74 -5.55
N ALA A 70 -6.10 -10.96 -6.59
CA ALA A 70 -7.36 -11.00 -7.33
C ALA A 70 -8.59 -10.90 -6.42
N GLU A 71 -8.54 -9.98 -5.46
CA GLU A 71 -9.61 -9.78 -4.46
C GLU A 71 -9.94 -8.30 -4.26
N THR A 72 -11.15 -8.02 -3.82
CA THR A 72 -11.57 -6.68 -3.40
C THR A 72 -11.06 -6.39 -1.99
N ARG A 73 -10.56 -5.16 -1.78
CA ARG A 73 -10.07 -4.70 -0.47
C ARG A 73 -10.62 -3.32 -0.16
N ALA A 74 -10.83 -3.08 1.13
CA ALA A 74 -10.98 -1.75 1.70
C ALA A 74 -9.71 -1.47 2.52
N VAL A 75 -8.87 -0.55 2.06
CA VAL A 75 -7.60 -0.20 2.74
C VAL A 75 -7.40 1.31 2.80
N PRO A 76 -6.77 1.83 3.88
CA PRO A 76 -6.40 3.23 3.91
C PRO A 76 -5.31 3.52 2.87
N VAL A 77 -5.36 4.72 2.29
CA VAL A 77 -4.44 5.21 1.27
C VAL A 77 -3.80 6.49 1.80
N ALA A 78 -2.46 6.54 1.79
CA ALA A 78 -1.71 7.71 2.21
C ALA A 78 -1.82 8.85 1.18
N GLU A 79 -1.43 10.08 1.56
CA GLU A 79 -1.45 11.26 0.69
C GLU A 79 -0.65 11.10 -0.62
N ASP A 80 0.36 10.23 -0.62
CA ASP A 80 1.18 9.94 -1.79
C ASP A 80 0.58 8.83 -2.68
N GLY A 81 -0.60 8.31 -2.35
CA GLY A 81 -1.31 7.27 -3.08
C GLY A 81 -0.95 5.85 -2.65
N THR A 82 -0.08 5.68 -1.64
CA THR A 82 0.34 4.36 -1.18
C THR A 82 -0.75 3.65 -0.37
N PRO A 83 -1.28 2.50 -0.83
CA PRO A 83 -2.21 1.71 -0.04
C PRO A 83 -1.49 1.05 1.14
N ALA A 84 -2.15 0.89 2.28
CA ALA A 84 -1.54 0.27 3.47
C ALA A 84 -1.09 -1.19 3.27
N CYS A 85 -1.64 -1.88 2.26
CA CYS A 85 -1.22 -3.23 1.89
C CYS A 85 -0.09 -3.28 0.84
N PHE A 86 0.54 -2.14 0.52
CA PHE A 86 1.61 -2.06 -0.46
C PHE A 86 2.84 -2.90 -0.08
N ASP A 87 3.41 -3.58 -1.07
CA ASP A 87 4.61 -4.41 -0.94
C ASP A 87 5.61 -4.03 -2.04
N ALA A 88 6.71 -3.37 -1.66
CA ALA A 88 7.72 -2.89 -2.59
C ALA A 88 8.45 -4.00 -3.36
N ASP A 89 8.43 -5.23 -2.84
CA ASP A 89 9.08 -6.38 -3.46
C ASP A 89 8.17 -7.08 -4.49
N HIS A 90 6.94 -6.58 -4.71
CA HIS A 90 5.97 -7.21 -5.61
C HIS A 90 5.57 -6.28 -6.77
N PRO A 91 5.76 -6.69 -8.05
CA PRO A 91 5.48 -5.82 -9.21
C PRO A 91 4.02 -5.41 -9.32
N ASP A 92 3.09 -6.29 -8.94
CA ASP A 92 1.66 -5.96 -8.89
C ASP A 92 1.31 -4.86 -7.87
N CYS A 93 2.09 -4.72 -6.79
CA CYS A 93 1.88 -3.64 -5.83
C CYS A 93 2.46 -2.31 -6.35
N ALA A 94 3.58 -2.33 -7.06
CA ALA A 94 4.10 -1.16 -7.77
C ALA A 94 3.09 -0.63 -8.79
N GLY A 95 2.56 -1.52 -9.63
CA GLY A 95 1.51 -1.17 -10.60
C GLY A 95 0.25 -0.63 -9.92
N CYS A 96 -0.17 -1.19 -8.78
CA CYS A 96 -1.31 -0.67 -8.02
C CYS A 96 -1.09 0.79 -7.55
N LEU A 97 0.13 1.13 -7.10
CA LEU A 97 0.47 2.50 -6.71
C LEU A 97 0.46 3.45 -7.92
N GLU A 98 1.01 3.01 -9.04
CA GLU A 98 0.99 3.77 -10.30
C GLU A 98 -0.45 4.02 -10.75
N ASP A 99 -1.28 2.97 -10.77
CA ASP A 99 -2.68 3.06 -11.18
C ASP A 99 -3.51 3.97 -10.26
N VAL A 100 -3.25 4.00 -8.94
CA VAL A 100 -3.89 4.97 -8.02
C VAL A 100 -3.51 6.41 -8.38
N ARG A 101 -2.21 6.67 -8.62
CA ARG A 101 -1.73 8.02 -8.95
C ARG A 101 -2.18 8.51 -10.32
N GLU A 102 -2.45 7.59 -11.23
CA GLU A 102 -2.89 7.86 -12.59
C GLU A 102 -4.42 7.79 -12.77
N ASP A 103 -5.17 7.55 -11.70
CA ASP A 103 -6.64 7.39 -11.73
C ASP A 103 -7.11 6.26 -12.67
N ARG A 104 -6.32 5.17 -12.73
CA ARG A 104 -6.59 3.97 -13.54
C ARG A 104 -6.87 2.73 -12.70
N ILE A 105 -6.92 2.88 -11.38
CA ILE A 105 -7.12 1.76 -10.46
C ILE A 105 -8.56 1.23 -10.54
N GLU A 106 -8.68 -0.10 -10.54
CA GLU A 106 -9.97 -0.77 -10.49
C GLU A 106 -10.58 -0.65 -9.07
N THR A 107 -11.86 -0.26 -9.00
CA THR A 107 -12.60 0.00 -7.76
C THR A 107 -13.95 -0.72 -7.73
N TRP A 108 -14.61 -0.79 -6.56
CA TRP A 108 -15.87 -1.54 -6.36
C TRP A 108 -16.80 -0.92 -5.32
#